data_AF-A0A2A6EAG9-F1
#
_entry.id   AF-A0A2A6EAG9-F1
#
_cell.length_a   1.000
_cell.length_b   1.000
_cell.length_c   1.000
_cell.angle_alpha   90.00
_cell.angle_beta   90.00
_cell.angle_gamma   90.00
#
_symmetry.space_group_name_H-M   'P 1'
#
loop_
_entity.id
_entity.type
_entity.pdbx_description
1 polymer ?
#
loop_
_entity_poly.entity_id
_entity_poly.type
_entity_poly.pdbx_seq_one_letter_code
_entity_poly.pdbx_strand_id
1 'polypeptide(L)'
;MITKEFKEKVLAELSARRENFSGSDAKFAVTLGISSAQYSRVKRGELDRVLSDENWISIARRIGVSMSNAPAWKTANTPVFQFITAQLELCQEKSLSAMLCDLTDIGKTYTAMQYVKTHKNAVYIDCSQVKSKHKLFRKIAQELGVGSSGRLTDVYEDMVFYLKTLPNPLIIFDEAGDLYYEAFLEIKALWNATERCCGFYMMGADGLQEKIRRAINNKKVGYAELFGRFGKRYGKVVPVAREESERFLQQTAAMIIKANAPEGMDVNRLIRKMTGDDNTPSLRRIYTELSK
;
A
#
# COMPACT_ATOMS: atom_id res chain seq x y z
N MET A 1 -13.37 26.76 1.90
CA MET A 1 -14.57 26.16 2.51
C MET A 1 -14.86 24.88 1.77
N ILE A 2 -14.91 23.76 2.49
CA ILE A 2 -15.18 22.45 1.91
C ILE A 2 -16.69 22.25 1.73
N THR A 3 -17.10 21.74 0.56
CA THR A 3 -18.52 21.52 0.25
C THR A 3 -19.10 20.38 1.08
N LYS A 4 -20.42 20.43 1.34
CA LYS A 4 -21.14 19.37 2.05
C LYS A 4 -21.04 18.03 1.30
N GLU A 5 -21.21 18.06 -0.02
CA GLU A 5 -21.07 16.90 -0.91
C GLU A 5 -19.72 16.20 -0.77
N PHE A 6 -18.63 16.98 -0.65
CA PHE A 6 -17.31 16.40 -0.44
C PHE A 6 -17.21 15.71 0.93
N LYS A 7 -17.75 16.31 1.98
CA LYS A 7 -17.77 15.68 3.32
C LYS A 7 -18.59 14.38 3.32
N GLU A 8 -19.71 14.35 2.61
CA GLU A 8 -20.53 13.14 2.42
C GLU A 8 -19.76 12.04 1.67
N LYS A 9 -19.03 12.40 0.61
CA LYS A 9 -18.13 11.47 -0.10
C LYS A 9 -17.04 10.90 0.81
N VAL A 10 -16.44 11.73 1.65
CA VAL A 10 -15.45 11.30 2.65
C VAL A 10 -16.09 10.36 3.68
N LEU A 11 -17.30 10.66 4.17
CA LEU A 11 -18.02 9.83 5.13
C LEU A 11 -18.36 8.44 4.57
N ALA A 12 -18.74 8.36 3.29
CA ALA A 12 -19.01 7.09 2.62
C ALA A 12 -17.76 6.20 2.57
N GLU A 13 -16.62 6.74 2.12
CA GLU A 13 -15.36 5.99 2.08
C GLU A 13 -14.85 5.62 3.49
N LEU A 14 -15.03 6.52 4.48
CA LEU A 14 -14.70 6.24 5.87
C LEU A 14 -15.48 5.03 6.41
N SER A 15 -16.76 4.92 6.06
CA SER A 15 -17.61 3.81 6.48
C SER A 15 -17.12 2.48 5.89
N ALA A 16 -16.81 2.46 4.60
CA ALA A 16 -16.23 1.28 3.95
C ALA A 16 -14.87 0.88 4.58
N ARG A 17 -13.98 1.85 4.82
CA ARG A 17 -12.69 1.59 5.46
C ARG A 17 -12.83 1.10 6.90
N ARG A 18 -13.85 1.58 7.61
CA ARG A 18 -14.14 1.18 8.99
C ARG A 18 -14.52 -0.30 9.08
N GLU A 19 -15.25 -0.84 8.11
CA GLU A 19 -15.63 -2.27 8.07
C GLU A 19 -14.41 -3.20 8.02
N ASN A 20 -13.32 -2.73 7.40
CA ASN A 20 -12.07 -3.46 7.29
C ASN A 20 -11.09 -3.25 8.46
N PHE A 21 -11.48 -2.45 9.45
CA PHE A 21 -10.69 -2.23 10.65
C PHE A 21 -11.24 -3.02 11.85
N SER A 22 -10.49 -3.98 12.37
CA SER A 22 -10.97 -4.82 13.49
C SER A 22 -10.91 -4.13 14.86
N GLY A 23 -10.19 -3.03 14.99
CA GLY A 23 -10.08 -2.30 16.26
C GLY A 23 -11.34 -1.51 16.62
N SER A 24 -11.34 -0.94 17.83
CA SER A 24 -12.42 -0.07 18.30
C SER A 24 -12.51 1.23 17.51
N ASP A 25 -13.65 1.93 17.62
CA ASP A 25 -13.83 3.26 17.03
C ASP A 25 -12.80 4.28 17.54
N ALA A 26 -12.34 4.13 18.78
CA ALA A 26 -11.27 4.96 19.33
C ALA A 26 -9.94 4.72 18.61
N LYS A 27 -9.57 3.45 18.37
CA LYS A 27 -8.36 3.11 17.59
C LYS A 27 -8.48 3.57 16.14
N PHE A 28 -9.67 3.43 15.54
CA PHE A 28 -9.89 3.91 14.18
C PHE A 28 -9.71 5.43 14.08
N ALA A 29 -10.20 6.21 15.06
CA ALA A 29 -9.98 7.65 15.13
C ALA A 29 -8.48 8.03 15.16
N VAL A 30 -7.64 7.22 15.83
CA VAL A 30 -6.17 7.41 15.83
C VAL A 30 -5.59 7.29 14.41
N THR A 31 -6.07 6.33 13.61
CA THR A 31 -5.64 6.18 12.20
C THR A 31 -5.94 7.43 11.36
N LEU A 32 -7.02 8.13 11.70
CA LEU A 32 -7.48 9.36 11.03
C LEU A 32 -6.79 10.62 11.58
N GLY A 33 -6.18 10.53 12.77
CA GLY A 33 -5.55 11.66 13.44
C GLY A 33 -6.56 12.61 14.11
N ILE A 34 -7.71 12.11 14.52
CA ILE A 34 -8.75 12.87 15.22
C ILE A 34 -9.12 12.21 16.55
N SER A 35 -9.81 12.95 17.43
CA SER A 35 -10.30 12.38 18.69
C SER A 35 -11.45 11.40 18.48
N SER A 36 -11.61 10.46 19.42
CA SER A 36 -12.74 9.52 19.41
C SER A 36 -14.10 10.24 19.45
N ALA A 37 -14.20 11.35 20.19
CA ALA A 37 -15.41 12.18 20.23
C ALA A 37 -15.74 12.80 18.87
N GLN A 38 -14.74 13.35 18.17
CA GLN A 38 -14.93 13.89 16.81
C GLN A 38 -15.36 12.79 15.84
N TYR A 39 -14.69 11.63 15.86
CA TYR A 39 -15.06 10.52 15.00
C TYR A 39 -16.49 10.03 15.26
N SER A 40 -16.90 9.88 16.51
CA SER A 40 -18.26 9.46 16.89
C SER A 40 -19.33 10.40 16.32
N ARG A 41 -19.12 11.72 16.42
CA ARG A 41 -20.03 12.73 15.85
C ARG A 41 -20.07 12.66 14.32
N VAL A 42 -18.91 12.59 13.66
CA VAL A 42 -18.82 12.45 12.19
C VAL A 42 -19.51 11.18 11.70
N LYS A 43 -19.31 10.05 12.39
CA LYS A 43 -19.96 8.77 12.10
C LYS A 43 -21.49 8.84 12.16
N ARG A 44 -22.06 9.74 12.98
CA ARG A 44 -23.52 9.99 13.06
C ARG A 44 -24.03 10.99 12.01
N GLY A 45 -23.16 11.48 11.12
CA GLY A 45 -23.54 12.46 10.09
C GLY A 45 -23.46 13.92 10.55
N GLU A 46 -22.85 14.22 11.71
CA GLU A 46 -22.58 15.60 12.11
C GLU A 46 -21.37 16.15 11.35
N LEU A 47 -21.60 16.83 10.22
CA LEU A 47 -20.55 17.30 9.30
C LEU A 47 -20.15 18.77 9.49
N ASP A 48 -20.95 19.53 10.22
CA ASP A 48 -20.77 20.97 10.40
C ASP A 48 -20.12 21.28 11.75
N ARG A 49 -19.02 22.05 11.70
CA ARG A 49 -18.26 22.54 12.86
C ARG A 49 -17.68 21.44 13.79
N VAL A 50 -17.70 20.17 13.39
CA VAL A 50 -17.09 19.06 14.15
C VAL A 50 -15.59 18.94 13.86
N LEU A 51 -15.22 19.07 12.59
CA LEU A 51 -13.84 19.06 12.10
C LEU A 51 -13.56 20.36 11.34
N SER A 52 -12.32 20.84 11.43
CA SER A 52 -11.84 21.93 10.57
C SER A 52 -11.70 21.46 9.12
N ASP A 53 -11.61 22.40 8.18
CA ASP A 53 -11.40 22.09 6.77
C ASP A 53 -10.07 21.33 6.56
N GLU A 54 -9.03 21.67 7.32
CA GLU A 54 -7.73 20.98 7.26
C GLU A 54 -7.85 19.52 7.69
N ASN A 55 -8.65 19.22 8.72
CA ASN A 55 -8.89 17.85 9.16
C ASN A 55 -9.67 17.05 8.11
N TRP A 56 -10.69 17.65 7.48
CA TRP A 56 -11.39 17.01 6.37
C TRP A 56 -10.46 16.68 5.19
N ILE A 57 -9.59 17.62 4.81
CA ILE A 57 -8.59 17.41 3.74
C ILE A 57 -7.58 16.32 4.14
N SER A 58 -7.10 16.34 5.38
CA SER A 58 -6.18 15.33 5.92
C SER A 58 -6.79 13.94 5.88
N ILE A 59 -8.04 13.79 6.33
CA ILE A 59 -8.76 12.52 6.29
C ILE A 59 -8.96 12.05 4.86
N ALA A 60 -9.47 12.92 3.98
CA ALA A 60 -9.69 12.59 2.57
C ALA A 60 -8.41 12.09 1.90
N ARG A 61 -7.27 12.75 2.16
CA ARG A 61 -5.95 12.31 1.67
C ARG A 61 -5.57 10.93 2.19
N ARG A 62 -5.79 10.65 3.48
CA ARG A 62 -5.45 9.35 4.10
C ARG A 62 -6.28 8.20 3.54
N ILE A 63 -7.55 8.44 3.21
CA ILE A 63 -8.46 7.42 2.65
C ILE A 63 -8.50 7.40 1.12
N GLY A 64 -7.76 8.30 0.46
CA GLY A 64 -7.65 8.34 -1.01
C GLY A 64 -8.88 8.90 -1.70
N VAL A 65 -9.64 9.78 -1.04
CA VAL A 65 -10.78 10.49 -1.65
C VAL A 65 -10.27 11.74 -2.37
N SER A 66 -10.42 11.75 -3.69
CA SER A 66 -10.12 12.93 -4.51
C SER A 66 -11.23 13.98 -4.40
N MET A 67 -10.80 15.24 -4.38
CA MET A 67 -11.66 16.42 -4.54
C MET A 67 -12.11 16.63 -6.00
N SER A 68 -11.49 15.94 -6.96
CA SER A 68 -11.89 16.04 -8.36
C SER A 68 -13.21 15.29 -8.64
N ASN A 69 -13.95 15.81 -9.62
CA ASN A 69 -15.12 15.15 -10.22
C ASN A 69 -14.71 14.14 -11.31
N ALA A 70 -13.44 13.74 -11.35
CA ALA A 70 -12.96 12.75 -12.30
C ALA A 70 -13.71 11.42 -12.09
N PRO A 71 -13.98 10.65 -13.16
CA PRO A 71 -14.60 9.34 -13.05
C PRO A 71 -13.85 8.44 -12.07
N ALA A 72 -14.59 7.61 -11.33
CA ALA A 72 -13.99 6.63 -10.44
C ALA A 72 -13.17 5.63 -11.25
N TRP A 73 -11.88 5.51 -10.92
CA TRP A 73 -10.97 4.59 -11.57
C TRP A 73 -11.36 3.13 -11.28
N LYS A 74 -11.64 2.36 -12.33
CA LYS A 74 -12.04 0.95 -12.23
C LYS A 74 -10.81 0.04 -12.18
N THR A 75 -10.76 -0.83 -11.19
CA THR A 75 -9.74 -1.88 -11.07
C THR A 75 -9.87 -2.86 -12.23
N ALA A 76 -8.83 -2.95 -13.06
CA ALA A 76 -8.72 -3.98 -14.09
C ALA A 76 -8.12 -5.25 -13.50
N ASN A 77 -8.72 -6.41 -13.81
CA ASN A 77 -8.27 -7.72 -13.33
C ASN A 77 -7.06 -8.24 -14.12
N THR A 78 -5.92 -7.54 -14.04
CA THR A 78 -4.71 -7.86 -14.79
C THR A 78 -3.93 -9.03 -14.17
N PRO A 79 -3.03 -9.71 -14.91
CA PRO A 79 -2.18 -10.75 -14.33
C PRO A 79 -1.33 -10.26 -13.16
N VAL A 80 -0.85 -9.00 -13.20
CA VAL A 80 -0.12 -8.38 -12.07
C VAL A 80 -1.01 -8.23 -10.85
N PHE A 81 -2.25 -7.75 -11.04
CA PHE A 81 -3.21 -7.60 -9.97
C PHE A 81 -3.55 -8.94 -9.31
N GLN A 82 -3.82 -9.97 -10.13
CA GLN A 82 -4.12 -11.32 -9.66
C GLN A 82 -2.95 -11.93 -8.90
N PHE A 83 -1.74 -11.88 -9.46
CA PHE A 83 -0.56 -12.47 -8.85
C PHE A 83 -0.26 -11.84 -7.49
N ILE A 84 -0.21 -10.50 -7.42
CA ILE A 84 0.13 -9.81 -6.17
C ILE A 84 -0.97 -10.01 -5.14
N THR A 85 -2.25 -9.94 -5.53
CA THR A 85 -3.37 -10.23 -4.62
C THR A 85 -3.25 -11.63 -4.03
N ALA A 86 -3.05 -12.66 -4.84
CA ALA A 86 -2.90 -14.03 -4.35
C ALA A 86 -1.70 -14.21 -3.41
N GLN A 87 -0.58 -13.51 -3.66
CA GLN A 87 0.56 -13.52 -2.74
C GLN A 87 0.24 -12.83 -1.41
N LEU A 88 -0.46 -11.69 -1.45
CA LEU A 88 -0.90 -10.97 -0.25
C LEU A 88 -1.88 -11.80 0.58
N GLU A 89 -2.85 -12.46 -0.06
CA GLU A 89 -3.79 -13.40 0.57
C GLU A 89 -3.04 -14.53 1.27
N LEU A 90 -2.12 -15.19 0.55
CA LEU A 90 -1.32 -16.28 1.11
C LEU A 90 -0.46 -15.81 2.31
N CYS A 91 0.21 -14.66 2.18
CA CYS A 91 0.99 -14.07 3.25
C CYS A 91 0.13 -13.76 4.48
N GLN A 92 -1.08 -13.24 4.25
CA GLN A 92 -1.98 -12.89 5.32
C GLN A 92 -2.55 -14.11 6.03
N GLU A 93 -3.14 -15.04 5.27
CA GLU A 93 -3.81 -16.23 5.81
C GLU A 93 -2.88 -17.17 6.57
N LYS A 94 -1.61 -17.23 6.15
CA LYS A 94 -0.62 -18.17 6.69
C LYS A 94 0.45 -17.49 7.55
N SER A 95 0.33 -16.18 7.80
CA SER A 95 1.36 -15.38 8.48
C SER A 95 2.75 -15.58 7.88
N LEU A 96 2.82 -15.64 6.54
CA LEU A 96 4.06 -15.83 5.79
C LEU A 96 4.65 -14.50 5.37
N SER A 97 5.90 -14.54 4.93
CA SER A 97 6.58 -13.37 4.38
C SER A 97 7.15 -13.61 3.00
N ALA A 98 6.96 -12.65 2.10
CA ALA A 98 7.41 -12.73 0.73
C ALA A 98 7.93 -11.38 0.23
N MET A 99 8.82 -11.45 -0.76
CA MET A 99 9.42 -10.28 -1.39
C MET A 99 9.16 -10.27 -2.90
N LEU A 100 8.72 -9.13 -3.41
CA LEU A 100 8.50 -8.88 -4.84
C LEU A 100 9.42 -7.76 -5.33
N CYS A 101 10.37 -8.10 -6.19
CA CYS A 101 11.26 -7.12 -6.83
C CYS A 101 11.06 -7.19 -8.34
N ASP A 102 10.26 -6.28 -8.87
CA ASP A 102 9.85 -6.30 -10.28
C ASP A 102 9.81 -4.89 -10.90
N LEU A 103 9.59 -4.80 -12.21
CA LEU A 103 9.58 -3.56 -12.98
C LEU A 103 8.68 -2.48 -12.35
N THR A 104 9.08 -1.23 -12.49
CA THR A 104 8.23 -0.09 -12.10
C THR A 104 7.07 0.06 -13.08
N ASP A 105 6.03 0.79 -12.68
CA ASP A 105 4.89 1.12 -13.55
C ASP A 105 4.08 -0.10 -14.05
N ILE A 106 4.03 -1.20 -13.29
CA ILE A 106 3.24 -2.41 -13.65
C ILE A 106 1.95 -2.59 -12.83
N GLY A 107 1.67 -1.70 -11.87
CA GLY A 107 0.48 -1.79 -11.00
C GLY A 107 0.70 -2.40 -9.61
N LYS A 108 1.96 -2.57 -9.19
CA LYS A 108 2.37 -3.02 -7.86
C LYS A 108 1.67 -2.25 -6.72
N THR A 109 1.99 -0.97 -6.58
CA THR A 109 1.44 -0.07 -5.55
C THR A 109 -0.08 -0.03 -5.57
N TYR A 110 -0.67 0.09 -6.77
CA TYR A 110 -2.12 0.11 -6.93
C TYR A 110 -2.76 -1.15 -6.36
N THR A 111 -2.20 -2.33 -6.64
CA THR A 111 -2.71 -3.61 -6.12
C THR A 111 -2.64 -3.67 -4.60
N ALA A 112 -1.51 -3.29 -4.00
CA ALA A 112 -1.37 -3.25 -2.55
C ALA A 112 -2.38 -2.30 -1.88
N MET A 113 -2.60 -1.13 -2.48
CA MET A 113 -3.60 -0.16 -2.00
C MET A 113 -5.04 -0.68 -2.13
N GLN A 114 -5.38 -1.36 -3.23
CA GLN A 114 -6.70 -1.99 -3.37
C GLN A 114 -6.89 -3.14 -2.37
N TYR A 115 -5.83 -3.92 -2.12
CA TYR A 115 -5.88 -5.01 -1.17
C TYR A 115 -6.27 -4.55 0.24
N VAL A 116 -5.60 -3.51 0.76
CA VAL A 116 -5.92 -2.98 2.10
C VAL A 116 -7.29 -2.29 2.20
N LYS A 117 -7.88 -1.90 1.05
CA LYS A 117 -9.25 -1.39 1.01
C LYS A 117 -10.30 -2.48 1.14
N THR A 118 -9.98 -3.71 0.74
CA THR A 118 -10.94 -4.82 0.65
C THR A 118 -10.71 -5.92 1.69
N HIS A 119 -9.55 -5.92 2.35
CA HIS A 119 -9.17 -6.95 3.33
C HIS A 119 -9.00 -6.37 4.73
N LYS A 120 -9.46 -7.12 5.73
CA LYS A 120 -9.30 -6.74 7.14
C LYS A 120 -7.85 -6.82 7.57
N ASN A 121 -7.45 -6.00 8.54
CA ASN A 121 -6.15 -6.11 9.23
C ASN A 121 -4.90 -6.04 8.34
N ALA A 122 -5.03 -5.52 7.13
CA ALA A 122 -3.93 -5.28 6.22
C ALA A 122 -3.52 -3.80 6.26
N VAL A 123 -2.23 -3.54 6.35
CA VAL A 123 -1.67 -2.20 6.47
C VAL A 123 -0.69 -1.94 5.33
N TYR A 124 -0.88 -0.82 4.64
CA TYR A 124 0.00 -0.36 3.56
C TYR A 124 0.95 0.73 4.07
N ILE A 125 2.25 0.56 3.79
CA ILE A 125 3.30 1.50 4.16
C ILE A 125 4.11 1.88 2.91
N ASP A 126 3.99 3.14 2.49
CA ASP A 126 4.87 3.75 1.50
C ASP A 126 6.21 4.11 2.14
N CYS A 127 7.21 3.26 1.94
CA CYS A 127 8.53 3.40 2.56
C CYS A 127 9.32 4.60 2.03
N SER A 128 8.99 5.12 0.84
CA SER A 128 9.62 6.33 0.29
C SER A 128 9.36 7.56 1.17
N GLN A 129 8.22 7.58 1.88
CA GLN A 129 7.81 8.67 2.77
C GLN A 129 8.32 8.50 4.20
N VAL A 130 8.70 7.27 4.60
CA VAL A 130 9.06 6.91 5.98
C VAL A 130 10.41 6.18 6.08
N LYS A 131 11.42 6.73 5.39
CA LYS A 131 12.74 6.08 5.20
C LYS A 131 13.47 5.66 6.49
N SER A 132 13.31 6.40 7.60
CA SER A 132 14.01 6.10 8.86
C SER A 132 13.18 5.24 9.80
N LYS A 133 13.83 4.48 10.70
CA LYS A 133 13.13 3.63 11.67
C LYS A 133 12.09 4.36 12.52
N HIS A 134 12.38 5.59 12.96
CA HIS A 134 11.45 6.38 13.76
C HIS A 134 10.17 6.73 12.99
N LYS A 135 10.30 7.10 11.71
CA LYS A 135 9.15 7.42 10.87
C LYS A 135 8.36 6.17 10.51
N LEU A 136 9.06 5.09 10.14
CA LEU A 136 8.46 3.83 9.74
C LEU A 136 7.56 3.24 10.83
N PHE A 137 8.10 3.03 12.03
CA PHE A 137 7.38 2.34 13.09
C PHE A 137 6.25 3.18 13.68
N ARG A 138 6.41 4.50 13.74
CA ARG A 138 5.31 5.40 14.10
C ARG A 138 4.19 5.38 13.07
N LYS A 139 4.52 5.26 11.77
CA LYS A 139 3.53 5.15 10.71
C LYS A 139 2.77 3.82 10.80
N ILE A 140 3.46 2.71 11.02
CA ILE A 140 2.81 1.40 11.23
C ILE A 140 1.88 1.45 12.45
N ALA A 141 2.36 1.95 13.60
CA ALA A 141 1.55 2.10 14.80
C ALA A 141 0.30 2.96 14.54
N GLN A 142 0.46 4.09 13.86
CA GLN A 142 -0.66 4.96 13.50
C GLN A 142 -1.70 4.25 12.62
N GLU A 143 -1.29 3.52 11.59
CA GLU A 143 -2.22 2.77 10.72
C GLU A 143 -2.92 1.62 11.45
N LEU A 144 -2.29 1.04 12.47
CA LEU A 144 -2.92 0.06 13.36
C LEU A 144 -3.85 0.70 14.41
N GLY A 145 -3.90 2.03 14.50
CA GLY A 145 -4.65 2.75 15.52
C GLY A 145 -4.03 2.63 16.92
N VAL A 146 -2.72 2.42 16.98
CA VAL A 146 -1.91 2.43 18.20
C VAL A 146 -1.30 3.83 18.36
N GLY A 147 -1.12 4.27 19.61
CA GLY A 147 -0.46 5.54 19.89
C GLY A 147 0.93 5.60 19.25
N SER A 148 1.21 6.69 18.52
CA SER A 148 2.46 6.85 17.78
C SER A 148 3.39 7.95 18.34
N SER A 149 3.00 8.54 19.48
CA SER A 149 3.75 9.57 20.20
C SER A 149 4.59 8.99 21.34
N GLY A 150 5.57 9.74 21.83
CA GLY A 150 6.43 9.29 22.93
C GLY A 150 7.70 8.56 22.45
N ARG A 151 8.28 7.76 23.35
CA ARG A 151 9.51 7.01 23.08
C ARG A 151 9.23 5.93 22.05
N LEU A 152 10.16 5.72 21.13
CA LEU A 152 9.98 4.73 20.07
C LEU A 152 9.85 3.30 20.62
N THR A 153 10.51 3.00 21.74
CA THR A 153 10.43 1.71 22.44
C THR A 153 9.00 1.41 22.86
N ASP A 154 8.33 2.36 23.51
CA ASP A 154 6.98 2.20 24.04
C ASP A 154 5.99 2.01 22.87
N VAL A 155 6.13 2.83 21.82
CA VAL A 155 5.35 2.71 20.58
C VAL A 155 5.54 1.33 19.93
N TYR A 156 6.78 0.84 19.90
CA TYR A 156 7.11 -0.46 19.31
C TYR A 156 6.51 -1.62 20.13
N GLU A 157 6.62 -1.58 21.45
CA GLU A 157 6.07 -2.61 22.35
C GLU A 157 4.55 -2.70 22.24
N ASP A 158 3.85 -1.56 22.30
CA ASP A 158 2.39 -1.48 22.13
C ASP A 158 1.95 -1.99 20.76
N MET A 159 2.69 -1.62 19.72
CA MET A 159 2.43 -2.06 18.34
C MET A 159 2.59 -3.57 18.20
N VAL A 160 3.67 -4.16 18.74
CA VAL A 160 3.91 -5.61 18.74
C VAL A 160 2.83 -6.34 19.52
N PHE A 161 2.47 -5.85 20.70
CA PHE A 161 1.40 -6.44 21.52
C PHE A 161 0.08 -6.45 20.74
N TYR A 162 -0.29 -5.31 20.14
CA TYR A 162 -1.53 -5.21 19.38
C TYR A 162 -1.54 -6.08 18.11
N LEU A 163 -0.42 -6.17 17.38
CA LEU A 163 -0.33 -7.07 16.23
C LEU A 163 -0.63 -8.53 16.61
N LYS A 164 -0.19 -8.99 17.77
CA LYS A 164 -0.44 -10.36 18.23
C LYS A 164 -1.90 -10.64 18.59
N THR A 165 -2.71 -9.61 18.83
CA THR A 165 -4.14 -9.78 19.14
C THR A 165 -5.03 -9.71 17.90
N LEU A 166 -4.50 -9.22 16.77
CA LEU A 166 -5.24 -9.17 15.51
C LEU A 166 -5.30 -10.55 14.85
N PRO A 167 -6.44 -10.93 14.25
CA PRO A 167 -6.50 -12.12 13.42
C PRO A 167 -5.85 -11.84 12.07
N ASN A 168 -4.83 -12.64 11.73
CA ASN A 168 -4.11 -12.61 10.46
C ASN A 168 -3.74 -11.20 9.98
N PRO A 169 -3.01 -10.39 10.76
CA PRO A 169 -2.54 -9.09 10.31
C PRO A 169 -1.51 -9.23 9.18
N LEU A 170 -1.52 -8.25 8.27
CA LEU A 170 -0.55 -8.14 7.17
C LEU A 170 0.05 -6.74 7.15
N ILE A 171 1.38 -6.64 7.06
CA ILE A 171 2.07 -5.37 6.80
C ILE A 171 2.72 -5.43 5.42
N ILE A 172 2.35 -4.47 4.55
CA ILE A 172 2.88 -4.32 3.19
C ILE A 172 3.85 -3.14 3.17
N PHE A 173 5.12 -3.41 2.86
CA PHE A 173 6.18 -2.43 2.68
C PHE A 173 6.39 -2.16 1.19
N ASP A 174 5.79 -1.08 0.68
CA ASP A 174 5.99 -0.65 -0.70
C ASP A 174 7.14 0.35 -0.83
N GLU A 175 7.80 0.37 -1.99
CA GLU A 175 9.05 1.10 -2.25
C GLU A 175 10.13 0.86 -1.17
N ALA A 176 10.24 -0.37 -0.67
CA ALA A 176 11.12 -0.70 0.45
C ALA A 176 12.62 -0.45 0.15
N GLY A 177 12.99 -0.32 -1.13
CA GLY A 177 14.34 0.07 -1.55
C GLY A 177 14.81 1.40 -0.97
N ASP A 178 13.89 2.31 -0.61
CA ASP A 178 14.19 3.61 -0.03
C ASP A 178 14.56 3.60 1.45
N LEU A 179 14.28 2.51 2.18
CA LEU A 179 14.49 2.46 3.63
C LEU A 179 15.95 2.57 4.02
N TYR A 180 16.25 3.27 5.11
CA TYR A 180 17.58 3.29 5.71
C TYR A 180 17.92 1.94 6.33
N TYR A 181 19.21 1.70 6.52
CA TYR A 181 19.70 0.41 6.99
C TYR A 181 19.08 0.00 8.33
N GLU A 182 19.00 0.94 9.27
CA GLU A 182 18.47 0.71 10.60
C GLU A 182 17.00 0.28 10.54
N ALA A 183 16.22 0.80 9.57
CA ALA A 183 14.83 0.39 9.40
C ALA A 183 14.72 -1.10 9.00
N PHE A 184 15.63 -1.62 8.19
CA PHE A 184 15.65 -3.06 7.85
C PHE A 184 15.97 -3.95 9.06
N LEU A 185 16.87 -3.50 9.95
CA LEU A 185 17.17 -4.24 11.18
C LEU A 185 15.93 -4.31 12.09
N GLU A 186 15.22 -3.20 12.23
CA GLU A 186 14.01 -3.12 13.04
C GLU A 186 12.86 -3.92 12.40
N ILE A 187 12.72 -3.94 11.05
CA ILE A 187 11.78 -4.85 10.36
C ILE A 187 12.11 -6.30 10.69
N LYS A 188 13.39 -6.67 10.72
CA LYS A 188 13.80 -8.01 11.14
C LYS A 188 13.41 -8.25 12.61
N ALA A 189 13.61 -7.30 13.50
CA ALA A 189 13.20 -7.42 14.90
C ALA A 189 11.68 -7.60 15.03
N LEU A 190 10.89 -6.83 14.28
CA LEU A 190 9.43 -6.92 14.24
C LEU A 190 8.95 -8.28 13.76
N TRP A 191 9.55 -8.78 12.66
CA TRP A 191 9.26 -10.11 12.13
C TRP A 191 9.49 -11.19 13.20
N ASN A 192 10.61 -11.14 13.92
CA ASN A 192 10.91 -12.07 15.01
C ASN A 192 9.87 -11.97 16.14
N ALA A 193 9.53 -10.75 16.53
CA ALA A 193 8.61 -10.50 17.62
C ALA A 193 7.18 -10.98 17.31
N THR A 194 6.84 -11.12 16.03
CA THR A 194 5.48 -11.44 15.53
C THR A 194 5.47 -12.69 14.64
N GLU A 195 6.48 -13.55 14.79
CA GLU A 195 6.60 -14.78 13.99
C GLU A 195 5.34 -15.64 14.12
N ARG A 196 4.82 -16.12 12.97
CA ARG A 196 3.55 -16.88 12.84
C ARG A 196 2.28 -16.12 13.25
N CYS A 197 2.39 -14.89 13.74
CA CYS A 197 1.24 -14.02 14.03
C CYS A 197 0.96 -13.05 12.89
N CYS A 198 1.99 -12.51 12.22
CA CYS A 198 1.84 -11.46 11.22
C CYS A 198 2.44 -11.86 9.87
N GLY A 199 1.69 -11.65 8.80
CA GLY A 199 2.19 -11.69 7.44
C GLY A 199 2.99 -10.42 7.11
N PHE A 200 3.99 -10.55 6.25
CA PHE A 200 4.76 -9.41 5.75
C PHE A 200 4.98 -9.51 4.24
N TYR A 201 4.68 -8.43 3.52
CA TYR A 201 4.94 -8.38 2.09
C TYR A 201 5.84 -7.20 1.77
N MET A 202 7.04 -7.47 1.27
CA MET A 202 7.98 -6.42 0.89
C MET A 202 8.03 -6.31 -0.62
N MET A 203 7.86 -5.10 -1.14
CA MET A 203 7.86 -4.87 -2.58
C MET A 203 8.68 -3.66 -2.97
N GLY A 204 9.26 -3.73 -4.17
CA GLY A 204 10.09 -2.68 -4.73
C GLY A 204 10.49 -2.97 -6.17
N ALA A 205 11.31 -2.08 -6.72
CA ALA A 205 11.94 -2.25 -8.03
C ALA A 205 13.29 -2.97 -7.92
N ASP A 206 14.04 -3.05 -9.02
CA ASP A 206 15.38 -3.64 -9.07
C ASP A 206 16.35 -2.98 -8.06
N GLY A 207 16.12 -1.71 -7.70
CA GLY A 207 16.89 -1.02 -6.66
C GLY A 207 16.83 -1.72 -5.28
N LEU A 208 15.69 -2.33 -4.91
CA LEU A 208 15.56 -3.11 -3.68
C LEU A 208 16.38 -4.41 -3.77
N GLN A 209 16.26 -5.13 -4.89
CA GLN A 209 17.00 -6.36 -5.15
C GLN A 209 18.51 -6.11 -5.09
N GLU A 210 19.00 -5.07 -5.76
CA GLU A 210 20.41 -4.71 -5.77
C GLU A 210 20.92 -4.31 -4.39
N LYS A 211 20.11 -3.55 -3.64
CA LYS A 211 20.45 -3.13 -2.28
C LYS A 211 20.64 -4.32 -1.35
N ILE A 212 19.71 -5.29 -1.37
CA ILE A 212 19.81 -6.50 -0.55
C ILE A 212 21.00 -7.36 -1.00
N ARG A 213 21.14 -7.61 -2.31
CA ARG A 213 22.25 -8.40 -2.86
C ARG A 213 23.61 -7.85 -2.46
N ARG A 214 23.83 -6.54 -2.66
CA ARG A 214 25.09 -5.87 -2.29
C ARG A 214 25.34 -5.94 -0.78
N ALA A 215 24.32 -5.73 0.03
CA ALA A 215 24.45 -5.79 1.48
C ALA A 215 24.83 -7.20 1.96
N ILE A 216 24.26 -8.26 1.38
CA ILE A 216 24.63 -9.65 1.67
C ILE A 216 26.07 -9.93 1.23
N ASN A 217 26.45 -9.56 0.00
CA ASN A 217 27.80 -9.78 -0.53
C ASN A 217 28.86 -9.09 0.33
N ASN A 218 28.57 -7.89 0.82
CA ASN A 218 29.44 -7.13 1.71
C ASN A 218 29.34 -7.56 3.19
N LYS A 219 28.65 -8.67 3.50
CA LYS A 219 28.43 -9.19 4.86
C LYS A 219 27.86 -8.16 5.83
N LYS A 220 27.05 -7.22 5.32
CA LYS A 220 26.37 -6.23 6.15
C LYS A 220 25.36 -6.94 7.03
N VAL A 221 25.47 -6.71 8.34
CA VAL A 221 24.69 -7.40 9.37
C VAL A 221 23.19 -7.32 9.08
N GLY A 222 22.47 -8.41 9.36
CA GLY A 222 21.00 -8.48 9.28
C GLY A 222 20.41 -8.75 7.89
N TYR A 223 21.07 -8.39 6.79
CA TYR A 223 20.47 -8.56 5.44
C TYR A 223 20.31 -10.02 5.00
N ALA A 224 21.25 -10.89 5.35
CA ALA A 224 21.14 -12.33 5.03
C ALA A 224 19.97 -12.99 5.78
N GLU A 225 19.77 -12.62 7.04
CA GLU A 225 18.65 -13.10 7.86
C GLU A 225 17.32 -12.50 7.39
N LEU A 226 17.29 -11.20 7.07
CA LEU A 226 16.12 -10.54 6.49
C LEU A 226 15.70 -11.26 5.21
N PHE A 227 16.63 -11.46 4.26
CA PHE A 227 16.34 -12.17 3.03
C PHE A 227 15.86 -13.60 3.30
N GLY A 228 16.45 -14.27 4.31
CA GLY A 228 15.97 -15.54 4.87
C GLY A 228 14.50 -15.55 5.24
N ARG A 229 14.06 -14.54 6.00
CA ARG A 229 12.70 -14.41 6.53
C ARG A 229 11.68 -14.09 5.46
N PHE A 230 12.09 -13.35 4.43
CA PHE A 230 11.27 -13.05 3.25
C PHE A 230 11.41 -14.11 2.14
N GLY A 231 11.75 -15.35 2.50
CA GLY A 231 11.65 -16.51 1.61
C GLY A 231 12.88 -16.78 0.72
N LYS A 232 14.00 -16.08 0.91
CA LYS A 232 15.24 -16.22 0.12
C LYS A 232 15.05 -16.12 -1.40
N ARG A 233 14.00 -15.43 -1.84
CA ARG A 233 13.64 -15.30 -3.26
C ARG A 233 13.14 -13.90 -3.55
N TYR A 234 13.50 -13.39 -4.72
CA TYR A 234 12.88 -12.22 -5.31
C TYR A 234 11.76 -12.69 -6.24
N GLY A 235 10.51 -12.41 -5.87
CA GLY A 235 9.36 -12.65 -6.73
C GLY A 235 9.38 -11.69 -7.93
N LYS A 236 8.97 -12.21 -9.09
CA LYS A 236 8.70 -11.45 -10.33
C LYS A 236 7.44 -12.00 -10.98
N VAL A 237 6.62 -11.12 -11.51
CA VAL A 237 5.42 -11.42 -12.30
C VAL A 237 5.72 -11.25 -13.78
N VAL A 238 6.48 -10.21 -14.13
CA VAL A 238 6.83 -9.94 -15.52
C VAL A 238 7.85 -10.97 -16.02
N PRO A 239 7.62 -11.60 -17.19
CA PRO A 239 8.60 -12.50 -17.80
C PRO A 239 9.97 -11.85 -17.99
N VAL A 240 11.04 -12.66 -17.90
CA VAL A 240 12.43 -12.15 -18.03
C VAL A 240 12.82 -11.94 -19.49
N ALA A 241 12.30 -12.77 -20.40
CA ALA A 241 12.58 -12.65 -21.82
C ALA A 241 11.96 -11.34 -22.37
N ARG A 242 12.76 -10.54 -23.08
CA ARG A 242 12.37 -9.20 -23.52
C ARG A 242 11.07 -9.19 -24.33
N GLU A 243 10.94 -10.05 -25.33
CA GLU A 243 9.75 -10.09 -26.19
C GLU A 243 8.49 -10.51 -25.40
N GLU A 244 8.62 -11.46 -24.48
CA GLU A 244 7.52 -11.89 -23.62
C GLU A 244 7.11 -10.79 -22.63
N SER A 245 8.09 -10.08 -22.07
CA SER A 245 7.87 -8.92 -21.20
C SER A 245 7.13 -7.81 -21.93
N GLU A 246 7.57 -7.42 -23.13
CA GLU A 246 6.91 -6.39 -23.94
C GLU A 246 5.45 -6.77 -24.25
N ARG A 247 5.20 -8.03 -24.66
CA ARG A 247 3.83 -8.54 -24.91
C ARG A 247 2.98 -8.53 -23.64
N PHE A 248 3.54 -8.98 -22.52
CA PHE A 248 2.85 -9.01 -21.22
C PHE A 248 2.43 -7.61 -20.77
N LEU A 249 3.31 -6.62 -20.90
CA LEU A 249 3.04 -5.23 -20.54
C LEU A 249 2.00 -4.59 -21.47
N GLN A 250 2.06 -4.87 -22.77
CA GLN A 250 1.04 -4.42 -23.73
C GLN A 250 -0.35 -5.00 -23.42
N GLN A 251 -0.43 -6.29 -23.10
CA GLN A 251 -1.70 -6.93 -22.71
C GLN A 251 -2.24 -6.33 -21.41
N THR A 252 -1.37 -6.12 -20.41
CA THR A 252 -1.74 -5.49 -19.13
C THR A 252 -2.30 -4.08 -19.35
N ALA A 253 -1.63 -3.26 -20.17
CA ALA A 253 -2.10 -1.93 -20.53
C ALA A 253 -3.45 -1.96 -21.26
N ALA A 254 -3.64 -2.88 -22.21
CA ALA A 254 -4.88 -3.05 -22.93
C ALA A 254 -6.06 -3.36 -21.99
N MET A 255 -5.86 -4.23 -21.01
CA MET A 255 -6.88 -4.56 -20.00
C MET A 255 -7.27 -3.34 -19.16
N ILE A 256 -6.28 -2.53 -18.75
CA ILE A 256 -6.52 -1.31 -17.97
C ILE A 256 -7.29 -0.27 -18.78
N ILE A 257 -6.90 -0.06 -20.05
CA ILE A 257 -7.59 0.86 -20.95
C ILE A 257 -9.02 0.40 -21.19
N LYS A 258 -9.25 -0.88 -21.50
CA LYS A 258 -10.61 -1.42 -21.71
C LYS A 258 -11.51 -1.24 -20.50
N ALA A 259 -10.96 -1.31 -19.29
CA ALA A 259 -11.73 -1.12 -18.07
C ALA A 259 -12.12 0.34 -17.83
N ASN A 260 -11.32 1.31 -18.29
CA ASN A 260 -11.45 2.73 -17.88
C ASN A 260 -11.78 3.70 -19.03
N ALA A 261 -11.54 3.33 -20.28
CA ALA A 261 -11.81 4.18 -21.42
C ALA A 261 -13.32 4.25 -21.74
N PRO A 262 -13.81 5.40 -22.24
CA PRO A 262 -15.15 5.50 -22.80
C PRO A 262 -15.37 4.49 -23.94
N GLU A 263 -16.63 4.11 -24.17
CA GLU A 263 -16.99 3.24 -25.29
C GLU A 263 -16.56 3.85 -26.64
N GLY A 264 -16.08 3.00 -27.55
CA GLY A 264 -15.65 3.40 -28.90
C GLY A 264 -14.21 3.93 -29.00
N MET A 265 -13.47 4.04 -27.90
CA MET A 265 -12.06 4.48 -27.94
C MET A 265 -11.13 3.36 -28.46
N ASP A 266 -10.24 3.70 -29.40
CA ASP A 266 -9.26 2.76 -29.95
C ASP A 266 -8.12 2.48 -28.95
N VAL A 267 -8.19 1.30 -28.33
CA VAL A 267 -7.22 0.80 -27.36
C VAL A 267 -5.81 0.74 -27.94
N ASN A 268 -5.65 0.27 -29.18
CA ASN A 268 -4.33 0.10 -29.79
C ASN A 268 -3.69 1.46 -30.09
N ARG A 269 -4.49 2.42 -30.55
CA ARG A 269 -4.04 3.79 -30.75
C ARG A 269 -3.58 4.43 -29.44
N LEU A 270 -4.31 4.22 -28.35
CA LEU A 270 -3.90 4.69 -27.02
C LEU A 270 -2.60 4.03 -26.56
N ILE A 271 -2.47 2.70 -26.66
CA ILE A 271 -1.24 2.01 -26.26
C ILE A 271 -0.05 2.60 -27.00
N ARG A 272 -0.12 2.71 -28.34
CA ARG A 272 0.95 3.31 -29.16
C ARG A 272 1.32 4.72 -28.72
N LYS A 273 0.33 5.55 -28.37
CA LYS A 273 0.54 6.92 -27.87
C LYS A 273 1.21 6.94 -26.49
N MET A 274 0.97 5.94 -25.66
CA MET A 274 1.46 5.86 -24.28
C MET A 274 2.73 5.02 -24.12
N THR A 275 3.19 4.35 -25.18
CA THR A 275 4.48 3.66 -25.21
C THR A 275 5.64 4.65 -25.05
N GLY A 276 6.59 4.30 -24.19
CA GLY A 276 7.82 5.07 -23.96
C GLY A 276 8.96 4.65 -24.89
N ASP A 277 10.12 5.28 -24.70
CA ASP A 277 11.33 5.03 -25.49
C ASP A 277 11.90 3.61 -25.29
N ASP A 278 11.51 2.95 -24.19
CA ASP A 278 11.85 1.55 -23.88
C ASP A 278 10.92 0.53 -24.57
N ASN A 279 10.04 0.99 -25.47
CA ASN A 279 9.04 0.20 -26.18
C ASN A 279 7.97 -0.44 -25.27
N THR A 280 7.82 0.04 -24.03
CA THR A 280 6.78 -0.43 -23.10
C THR A 280 5.72 0.64 -22.82
N PRO A 281 4.44 0.27 -22.62
CA PRO A 281 3.40 1.22 -22.25
C PRO A 281 3.60 1.79 -20.85
N SER A 282 3.45 3.10 -20.67
CA SER A 282 3.43 3.70 -19.33
C SER A 282 2.01 3.74 -18.75
N LEU A 283 1.80 3.05 -17.64
CA LEU A 283 0.52 3.09 -16.92
C LEU A 283 0.24 4.46 -16.32
N ARG A 284 1.28 5.22 -15.91
CA ARG A 284 1.13 6.62 -15.48
C ARG A 284 0.58 7.53 -16.59
N ARG A 285 1.07 7.38 -17.82
CA ARG A 285 0.57 8.15 -18.98
C ARG A 285 -0.86 7.76 -19.32
N ILE A 286 -1.17 6.46 -19.28
CA ILE A 286 -2.54 5.95 -19.47
C ILE A 286 -3.49 6.54 -18.42
N TYR A 287 -3.11 6.51 -17.14
CA TYR A 287 -3.92 7.09 -16.07
C TYR A 287 -4.19 8.58 -16.32
N THR A 288 -3.15 9.34 -16.66
CA THR A 288 -3.28 10.78 -16.95
C THR A 288 -4.21 11.05 -18.13
N GLU A 289 -4.15 10.25 -19.20
CA GLU A 289 -5.02 10.44 -20.37
C GLU A 289 -6.48 10.09 -20.08
N LEU A 290 -6.72 8.99 -19.37
CA LEU A 290 -8.07 8.51 -19.08
C LEU A 290 -8.75 9.24 -17.91
N SER A 291 -7.99 10.01 -17.12
CA SER A 291 -8.50 10.83 -16.02
C SER A 291 -8.81 12.28 -16.43
N LYS A 292 -8.69 12.61 -17.72
CA LYS A 292 -9.13 13.89 -18.30
C LYS A 292 -10.64 13.87 -18.51
#